data_AF-A0A084JNW1-F1
#
_entry.id   AF-A0A084JNW1-F1
#
_cell.length_a   1.000
_cell.length_b   1.000
_cell.length_c   1.000
_cell.angle_alpha   90.00
_cell.angle_beta   90.00
_cell.angle_gamma   90.00
#
_symmetry.space_group_name_H-M   'P 1'
#
loop_
_entity.id
_entity.type
_entity.pdbx_description
1 polymer ?
#
loop_
_entity_poly.entity_id
_entity_poly.type
_entity_poly.pdbx_seq_one_letter_code
_entity_poly.pdbx_strand_id
1 'polypeptide(L)'
;MIIISFPGDEAESGGCLAAGRGFFHISASGNAEPCPFSPYSDVNLWNTSLGEALKSPLFTSLREEGLLTAAHTGGCVLFDQKEIVSQFVKKPGKLEGEPGFAFMQDK
;
A
#
# COMPACT_ATOMS: atom_id res chain seq x y z
N MET A 1 1.81 -27.11 -1.49
CA MET A 1 2.16 -25.81 -2.12
C MET A 1 0.89 -24.98 -2.12
N ILE A 2 0.94 -23.77 -1.56
CA ILE A 2 -0.20 -22.84 -1.54
C ILE A 2 0.02 -21.85 -2.68
N ILE A 3 -0.99 -21.69 -3.54
CA ILE A 3 -1.02 -20.69 -4.62
C ILE A 3 -2.10 -19.70 -4.22
N ILE A 4 -1.76 -18.41 -4.24
CA ILE A 4 -2.67 -17.31 -3.93
C ILE A 4 -2.63 -16.35 -5.11
N SER A 5 -3.78 -16.12 -5.72
CA SER A 5 -3.97 -15.16 -6.79
C SER A 5 -4.29 -13.80 -6.18
N PHE A 6 -3.46 -12.81 -6.46
CA PHE A 6 -3.64 -11.46 -5.93
C PHE A 6 -3.35 -10.44 -7.03
N PRO A 7 -4.38 -9.85 -7.66
CA PRO A 7 -5.80 -9.93 -7.31
C PRO A 7 -6.51 -11.23 -7.71
N GLY A 8 -7.60 -11.60 -7.02
CA GLY A 8 -8.47 -12.74 -7.32
C GLY A 8 -9.00 -13.48 -6.09
N ASP A 9 -8.10 -13.81 -5.14
CA ASP A 9 -8.40 -14.66 -3.97
C ASP A 9 -8.55 -13.84 -2.66
N GLU A 10 -8.86 -12.54 -2.76
CA GLU A 10 -8.99 -11.67 -1.58
C GLU A 10 -10.16 -12.06 -0.67
N ALA A 11 -11.25 -12.59 -1.24
CA ALA A 11 -12.42 -12.98 -0.46
C ALA A 11 -12.09 -14.10 0.56
N GLU A 12 -11.28 -15.09 0.15
CA GLU A 12 -10.87 -16.20 1.02
C GLU A 12 -9.78 -15.80 2.02
N SER A 13 -9.00 -14.76 1.72
CA SER A 13 -7.92 -14.26 2.57
C SER A 13 -8.35 -13.15 3.55
N GLY A 14 -9.65 -12.82 3.61
CA GLY A 14 -10.17 -11.76 4.47
C GLY A 14 -9.78 -10.36 3.98
N GLY A 15 -9.72 -10.20 2.66
CA GLY A 15 -9.44 -8.97 1.92
C GLY A 15 -7.99 -8.81 1.46
N CYS A 16 -7.65 -7.57 1.11
CA CYS A 16 -6.34 -7.16 0.61
C CYS A 16 -5.20 -7.49 1.59
N LEU A 17 -4.16 -8.20 1.13
CA LEU A 17 -2.98 -8.59 1.93
C LEU A 17 -1.85 -7.54 1.96
N ALA A 18 -2.08 -6.38 1.35
CA ALA A 18 -1.14 -5.26 1.29
C ALA A 18 -0.84 -4.65 2.68
N ALA A 19 0.02 -3.62 2.69
CA ALA A 19 0.37 -2.83 3.89
C ALA A 19 0.86 -3.69 5.07
N GLY A 20 1.59 -4.76 4.77
CA GLY A 20 2.21 -5.63 5.76
C GLY A 20 1.28 -6.63 6.44
N ARG A 21 0.04 -6.83 5.96
CA ARG A 21 -0.82 -7.95 6.41
C ARG A 21 -0.26 -9.29 5.95
N GLY A 22 0.22 -9.34 4.71
CA GLY A 22 0.95 -10.46 4.13
C GLY A 22 2.15 -10.01 3.31
N PHE A 23 2.05 -8.86 2.64
CA PHE A 23 3.16 -8.28 1.88
C PHE A 23 3.12 -6.74 1.90
N PHE A 24 4.22 -6.15 1.44
CA PHE A 24 4.30 -4.76 1.02
C PHE A 24 5.37 -4.63 -0.07
N HIS A 25 5.41 -3.50 -0.75
CA HIS A 25 6.35 -3.23 -1.85
C HIS A 25 7.48 -2.32 -1.37
N ILE A 26 8.71 -2.62 -1.78
CA ILE A 26 9.85 -1.72 -1.60
C ILE A 26 10.17 -1.16 -2.98
N SER A 27 10.00 0.15 -3.15
CA SER A 27 10.29 0.80 -4.43
C SER A 27 11.79 0.82 -4.73
N ALA A 28 12.17 1.09 -5.99
CA ALA A 28 13.56 1.23 -6.37
C ALA A 28 14.31 2.31 -5.57
N SER A 29 13.59 3.31 -5.06
CA SER A 29 14.13 4.39 -4.22
C SER A 29 14.15 4.02 -2.73
N GLY A 30 13.75 2.80 -2.35
CA GLY A 30 13.71 2.32 -0.97
C GLY A 30 12.45 2.72 -0.19
N ASN A 31 11.42 3.27 -0.84
CA ASN A 31 10.17 3.63 -0.17
C ASN A 31 9.37 2.36 0.18
N ALA A 32 8.82 2.29 1.39
CA ALA A 32 7.89 1.21 1.76
C ALA A 32 6.47 1.59 1.33
N GLU A 33 6.00 0.96 0.25
CA GLU A 33 4.68 1.18 -0.32
C GLU A 33 3.75 0.01 0.05
N PRO A 34 2.45 0.23 0.28
CA PRO A 34 1.54 -0.85 0.70
C PRO A 34 1.42 -1.94 -0.37
N CYS A 35 1.50 -1.60 -1.66
CA CYS A 35 1.34 -2.48 -2.81
C CYS A 35 1.98 -1.81 -4.05
N PRO A 36 2.51 -2.55 -5.05
CA PRO A 36 3.02 -1.93 -6.29
C PRO A 36 1.99 -1.11 -7.07
N PHE A 37 0.69 -1.38 -6.88
CA PHE A 37 -0.41 -0.62 -7.50
C PHE A 37 -0.87 0.60 -6.67
N SER A 38 -0.24 0.84 -5.52
CA SER A 38 -0.53 1.95 -4.63
C SER A 38 0.80 2.57 -4.16
N PRO A 39 1.51 3.30 -5.04
CA PRO A 39 2.85 3.83 -4.81
C PRO A 39 2.85 5.06 -3.88
N TYR A 40 2.29 4.87 -2.69
CA TYR A 40 2.23 5.84 -1.62
C TYR A 40 3.14 5.38 -0.49
N SER A 41 3.93 6.29 0.07
CA SER A 41 4.81 5.98 1.18
C SER A 41 4.95 7.18 2.11
N ASP A 42 5.10 6.89 3.40
CA ASP A 42 5.48 7.82 4.47
C ASP A 42 6.83 7.46 5.12
N VAL A 43 7.48 6.39 4.65
CA VAL A 43 8.71 5.84 5.25
C VAL A 43 9.66 5.27 4.20
N ASN A 44 10.95 5.41 4.45
CA ASN A 44 12.00 4.92 3.55
C ASN A 44 12.99 4.03 4.31
N LEU A 45 13.30 2.86 3.76
CA LEU A 45 14.15 1.82 4.36
C LEU A 45 15.64 2.15 4.35
N TRP A 46 16.07 3.19 3.62
CA TRP A 46 17.43 3.72 3.79
C TRP A 46 17.64 4.34 5.18
N ASN A 47 16.57 4.82 5.80
CA ASN A 47 16.61 5.54 7.08
C ASN A 47 15.91 4.80 8.22
N THR A 48 15.27 3.66 7.96
CA THR A 48 14.44 2.92 8.92
C THR A 48 14.58 1.42 8.72
N SER A 49 14.25 0.64 9.75
CA SER A 49 14.20 -0.82 9.66
C SER A 49 12.88 -1.32 9.06
N LEU A 50 12.89 -2.56 8.55
CA LEU A 50 11.67 -3.23 8.08
C LEU A 50 10.57 -3.27 9.15
N GLY A 51 10.95 -3.49 10.42
CA GLY A 51 10.01 -3.54 11.53
C GLY A 51 9.37 -2.19 11.85
N GLU A 52 10.09 -1.09 11.65
CA GLU A 52 9.56 0.27 11.77
C GLU A 52 8.67 0.62 10.59
N ALA A 53 9.06 0.25 9.36
CA ALA A 53 8.25 0.46 8.17
C ALA A 53 6.89 -0.27 8.26
N LEU A 54 6.86 -1.50 8.78
CA LEU A 54 5.61 -2.23 9.01
C LEU A 54 4.66 -1.54 10.01
N LYS A 55 5.24 -0.73 10.91
CA LYS A 55 4.52 0.08 11.90
C LYS A 55 4.30 1.53 11.45
N SER A 56 4.54 1.84 10.17
CA SER A 56 4.38 3.22 9.69
C SER A 56 2.94 3.72 9.87
N PRO A 57 2.75 5.03 10.05
CA PRO A 57 1.42 5.64 10.13
C PRO A 57 0.50 5.26 8.97
N LEU A 58 1.01 5.24 7.73
CA LEU A 58 0.27 4.84 6.53
C LEU A 58 -0.20 3.39 6.64
N PHE A 59 0.71 2.46 6.93
CA PHE A 59 0.37 1.04 6.99
C PHE A 59 -0.62 0.76 8.13
N THR A 60 -0.43 1.43 9.27
CA THR A 60 -1.32 1.32 10.42
C THR A 60 -2.71 1.85 10.08
N SER A 61 -2.81 3.05 9.49
CA SER A 61 -4.09 3.63 9.08
C SER A 61 -4.84 2.75 8.08
N LEU A 62 -4.14 2.20 7.08
CA LEU A 62 -4.74 1.30 6.10
C LEU A 62 -5.32 0.02 6.72
N ARG A 63 -4.67 -0.52 7.76
CA ARG A 63 -5.15 -1.71 8.49
C ARG A 63 -6.32 -1.39 9.41
N GLU A 64 -6.29 -0.24 10.07
CA GLU A 64 -7.29 0.16 11.08
C GLU A 64 -8.59 0.69 10.46
N GLU A 65 -8.52 1.39 9.34
CA GLU A 65 -9.69 2.02 8.67
C GLU A 65 -10.51 1.01 7.85
N GLY A 66 -10.19 -0.29 7.93
CA GLY A 66 -10.97 -1.37 7.33
C GLY A 66 -10.94 -1.43 5.79
N LEU A 67 -10.19 -0.53 5.13
CA LEU A 67 -10.06 -0.50 3.66
C LEU A 67 -9.52 -1.81 3.09
N LEU A 68 -8.60 -2.45 3.81
CA LEU A 68 -8.03 -3.73 3.40
C LEU A 68 -8.97 -4.92 3.63
N THR A 69 -10.05 -4.74 4.39
CA THR A 69 -11.03 -5.80 4.72
C THR A 69 -12.39 -5.55 4.06
N ALA A 70 -12.51 -4.50 3.24
CA ALA A 70 -13.73 -4.19 2.52
C ALA A 70 -14.09 -5.32 1.53
N ALA A 71 -15.39 -5.46 1.22
CA ALA A 71 -15.84 -6.46 0.27
C ALA A 71 -15.22 -6.21 -1.11
N HIS A 72 -14.52 -7.22 -1.65
CA HIS A 72 -13.86 -7.14 -2.94
C HIS A 72 -14.83 -7.60 -4.05
N THR A 73 -15.14 -6.70 -4.99
CA THR A 73 -15.92 -7.01 -6.20
C THR A 73 -15.04 -7.46 -7.38
N GLY A 74 -13.78 -7.82 -7.09
CA GLY A 74 -12.70 -7.98 -8.07
C GLY A 74 -11.93 -6.67 -8.27
N GLY A 75 -10.62 -6.77 -8.55
CA GLY A 75 -9.74 -5.60 -8.72
C GLY A 75 -9.00 -5.16 -7.45
N CYS A 76 -8.17 -4.12 -7.57
CA CYS A 76 -7.30 -3.64 -6.50
C CYS A 76 -7.99 -2.56 -5.65
N VAL A 77 -8.37 -2.89 -4.42
CA VAL A 77 -9.08 -1.94 -3.51
C VAL A 77 -8.31 -0.64 -3.24
N LEU A 78 -6.97 -0.71 -3.18
CA LEU A 78 -6.13 0.46 -2.94
C LEU A 78 -6.06 1.38 -4.16
N PHE A 79 -6.16 0.80 -5.37
CA PHE A 79 -6.20 1.58 -6.60
C PHE A 79 -7.56 2.25 -6.76
N ASP A 80 -8.64 1.53 -6.49
CA ASP A 80 -10.00 2.04 -6.57
C ASP A 80 -10.29 3.14 -5.55
N GLN A 81 -9.62 3.10 -4.38
CA GLN A 81 -9.76 4.06 -3.29
C GLN A 81 -8.54 4.99 -3.17
N LYS A 82 -7.82 5.26 -4.26
CA LYS A 82 -6.56 6.05 -4.26
C LYS A 82 -6.72 7.43 -3.61
N GLU A 83 -7.88 8.07 -3.74
CA GLU A 83 -8.16 9.37 -3.13
C GLU A 83 -8.11 9.27 -1.61
N ILE A 84 -8.72 8.24 -1.03
CA ILE A 84 -8.72 7.97 0.42
C ILE A 84 -7.30 7.61 0.88
N VAL A 85 -6.61 6.72 0.14
CA VAL A 85 -5.23 6.32 0.45
C VAL A 85 -4.31 7.55 0.52
N SER A 86 -4.44 8.48 -0.43
CA SER A 86 -3.64 9.71 -0.46
C SER A 86 -3.86 10.62 0.76
N GLN A 87 -5.01 10.53 1.44
CA GLN A 87 -5.29 11.30 2.65
C GLN A 87 -4.51 10.79 3.86
N PHE A 88 -4.21 9.48 3.92
CA PHE A 88 -3.39 8.92 5.00
C PHE A 88 -1.93 9.36 4.91
N VAL A 89 -1.42 9.58 3.70
CA VAL A 89 -0.08 10.12 3.47
C VAL A 89 0.03 11.59 3.88
N LYS A 90 -1.07 12.36 3.76
CA LYS A 90 -1.10 13.80 4.08
C LYS A 90 -1.15 14.11 5.58
N LYS A 91 -1.41 13.12 6.46
CA LYS A 91 -1.18 13.29 7.89
C LYS A 91 0.34 13.36 8.11
N PRO A 92 0.88 14.46 8.68
CA PRO A 92 2.26 14.84 8.44
C PRO A 92 3.28 13.92 9.13
N GLY A 93 3.83 13.00 8.33
CA GLY A 93 5.19 12.48 8.43
C GLY A 93 5.91 12.86 7.14
N LYS A 94 6.56 14.02 7.14
CA LYS A 94 7.13 14.69 5.97
C LYS A 94 8.18 13.81 5.24
N LEU A 95 7.94 13.48 3.97
CA LEU A 95 9.00 13.17 3.00
C LEU A 95 8.69 13.88 1.67
N GLU A 96 9.34 15.03 1.49
CA GLU A 96 9.48 15.73 0.21
C GLU A 96 10.63 15.07 -0.56
N GLY A 97 10.40 14.66 -1.81
CA GLY A 97 11.47 14.27 -2.73
C GLY A 97 11.08 13.22 -3.76
N GLU A 98 10.56 13.67 -4.90
CA GLU A 98 11.10 13.44 -6.26
C GLU A 98 10.01 13.77 -7.32
N PRO A 99 10.37 14.42 -8.44
CA PRO A 99 9.45 14.76 -9.50
C PRO A 99 9.21 13.56 -10.43
N GLY A 100 7.94 13.19 -10.59
CA GLY A 100 7.42 12.58 -11.83
C GLY A 100 7.77 11.11 -12.09
N PHE A 101 6.92 10.20 -11.61
CA PHE A 101 6.46 9.12 -12.46
C PHE A 101 5.09 9.54 -13.00
N ALA A 102 5.12 10.22 -14.15
CA ALA A 102 3.90 10.55 -14.87
C ALA A 102 3.14 9.24 -15.14
N PHE A 103 1.88 9.25 -14.72
CA PHE A 103 0.84 8.30 -15.03
C PHE A 103 0.98 7.77 -16.47
N MET A 104 1.39 6.52 -16.61
CA MET A 104 1.10 5.71 -17.80
C MET A 104 -0.21 4.96 -17.51
N GLN A 105 -1.29 5.72 -17.31
CA GLN A 105 -2.67 5.23 -17.22
C GLN A 105 -3.36 5.69 -18.49
N ASP A 106 -3.25 4.89 -19.54
CA ASP A 106 -4.20 4.78 -20.65
C ASP A 106 -3.66 3.73 -21.64
N LYS A 107 -4.08 2.48 -21.43
CA LYS A 107 -4.38 1.52 -22.49
C LYS A 107 -5.43 0.54 -22.02
#